data_AF-C7GDW3-F1
#
_entry.id   AF-C7GDW3-F1
#
_cell.length_a   1.000
_cell.length_b   1.000
_cell.length_c   1.000
_cell.angle_alpha   90.00
_cell.angle_beta   90.00
_cell.angle_gamma   90.00
#
_symmetry.space_group_name_H-M   'P 1'
#
loop_
_entity.id
_entity.type
_entity.pdbx_description
1 polymer ?
#
loop_
_entity_poly.entity_id
_entity_poly.type
_entity_poly.pdbx_seq_one_letter_code
_entity_poly.pdbx_strand_id
1 'polypeptide(L)'
;MIFHVYFYYNNIGTEAMFAGLKPYEGAVTFAGIYQYFVYPWFMLLLFVVAGISARYALEKRTERQFLKERVDKILAPSTLGVLAFGWLGGYVIYLHTARGNMPESVPAFVRVIIILCCGIGALWFCHVLFVAALFLLLIRKIAGKCNAAYHVLPERHLYSGIFSRILPVFE
;
A
#
# COMPACT_ATOMS: atom_id res chain seq x y z
N MET A 1 -10.83 -3.66 11.01
CA MET A 1 -10.99 -4.88 11.82
C MET A 1 -12.07 -5.79 11.26
N ILE A 2 -13.30 -5.31 11.09
CA ILE A 2 -14.45 -6.09 10.60
C ILE A 2 -14.16 -6.88 9.31
N PHE A 3 -13.51 -6.24 8.33
CA PHE A 3 -13.05 -6.89 7.11
C PHE A 3 -12.21 -8.15 7.36
N HIS A 4 -11.23 -8.08 8.27
CA HIS A 4 -10.33 -9.21 8.52
C HIS A 4 -11.05 -10.35 9.27
N VAL A 5 -12.02 -10.03 10.13
CA VAL A 5 -12.84 -11.05 10.81
C VAL A 5 -13.62 -11.86 9.77
N TYR A 6 -14.36 -11.21 8.87
CA TYR A 6 -15.09 -11.91 7.82
C TYR A 6 -14.17 -12.56 6.78
N PHE A 7 -12.98 -12.00 6.54
CA PHE A 7 -11.97 -12.63 5.69
C PHE A 7 -11.45 -13.97 6.25
N TYR A 8 -11.30 -14.13 7.58
CA TYR A 8 -10.87 -15.39 8.18
C TYR A 8 -12.00 -16.40 8.40
N TYR A 9 -13.22 -15.92 8.67
CA TYR A 9 -14.37 -16.78 9.01
C TYR A 9 -15.39 -16.97 7.87
N ASN A 10 -15.10 -16.51 6.64
CA ASN A 10 -15.98 -16.81 5.52
C ASN A 10 -15.85 -18.29 5.11
N ASN A 11 -16.94 -18.84 4.61
CA ASN A 11 -17.02 -20.22 4.16
C ASN A 11 -16.75 -20.42 2.66
N ILE A 12 -16.58 -19.34 1.90
CA ILE A 12 -16.29 -19.37 0.46
C ILE A 12 -14.78 -19.63 0.21
N GLY A 13 -13.94 -19.36 1.21
CA GLY A 13 -12.49 -19.51 1.13
C GLY A 13 -11.82 -18.35 0.39
N THR A 14 -10.54 -18.10 0.70
CA THR A 14 -9.76 -17.05 0.06
C THR A 14 -9.46 -17.38 -1.40
N GLU A 15 -9.25 -18.64 -1.75
CA GLU A 15 -8.94 -19.07 -3.11
C GLU A 15 -10.02 -18.68 -4.13
N ALA A 16 -11.30 -18.77 -3.77
CA ALA A 16 -12.38 -18.34 -4.66
C ALA A 16 -12.38 -16.81 -4.88
N MET A 17 -11.90 -16.02 -3.91
CA MET A 17 -11.84 -14.56 -4.00
C MET A 17 -10.61 -14.05 -4.77
N PHE A 18 -9.49 -14.79 -4.75
CA PHE A 18 -8.25 -14.41 -5.44
C PHE A 18 -8.07 -15.09 -6.79
N ALA A 19 -8.48 -16.35 -6.92
CA ALA A 19 -8.27 -17.15 -8.13
C ALA A 19 -9.50 -17.17 -9.05
N GLY A 20 -10.67 -16.69 -8.61
CA GLY A 20 -11.86 -16.53 -9.45
C GLY A 20 -12.39 -17.81 -10.12
N LEU A 21 -11.93 -19.00 -9.73
CA LEU A 21 -11.97 -20.19 -10.60
C LEU A 21 -12.56 -21.46 -9.99
N LYS A 22 -13.16 -21.42 -8.79
CA LYS A 22 -13.93 -22.58 -8.29
C LYS A 22 -15.37 -22.18 -7.98
N PRO A 23 -16.37 -22.74 -8.68
CA PRO A 23 -17.76 -22.63 -8.27
C PRO A 23 -17.89 -23.10 -6.83
N TYR A 24 -18.36 -22.23 -5.94
CA TYR A 24 -18.65 -22.60 -4.57
C TYR A 24 -20.05 -23.24 -4.55
N GLU A 25 -20.11 -24.55 -4.29
CA GLU A 25 -21.36 -25.33 -4.30
C GLU A 25 -22.06 -25.40 -2.93
N GLY A 26 -21.49 -24.78 -1.89
CA GLY A 26 -22.06 -24.78 -0.53
C GLY A 26 -23.07 -23.66 -0.28
N ALA A 27 -23.75 -23.72 0.87
CA ALA A 27 -24.59 -22.62 1.34
C ALA A 27 -23.73 -21.37 1.61
N VAL A 28 -24.15 -20.19 1.15
CA VAL A 28 -23.37 -18.95 1.33
C VAL A 28 -23.71 -18.32 2.68
N THR A 29 -22.71 -18.05 3.52
CA THR A 29 -22.92 -17.31 4.78
C THR A 29 -22.94 -15.80 4.53
N PHE A 30 -23.50 -15.03 5.47
CA PHE A 30 -23.41 -13.57 5.44
C PHE A 30 -21.96 -13.07 5.32
N ALA A 31 -21.02 -13.70 6.03
CA ALA A 31 -19.60 -13.38 5.95
C ALA A 31 -19.05 -13.54 4.51
N GLY A 32 -19.46 -14.60 3.82
CA GLY A 32 -19.12 -14.84 2.42
C GLY A 32 -19.67 -13.78 1.47
N ILE A 33 -20.96 -13.42 1.60
CA ILE A 33 -21.59 -12.38 0.77
C ILE A 33 -20.92 -11.02 1.00
N TYR A 34 -20.73 -10.63 2.27
CA TYR A 34 -20.05 -9.40 2.65
C TYR A 34 -18.67 -9.32 2.00
N GLN A 35 -17.88 -10.40 2.13
CA GLN A 35 -16.52 -10.42 1.65
C GLN A 35 -16.47 -10.38 0.12
N TYR A 36 -17.33 -11.11 -0.58
CA TYR A 36 -17.43 -11.07 -2.04
C TYR A 36 -17.71 -9.64 -2.57
N PHE A 37 -18.60 -8.91 -1.90
CA PHE A 37 -18.93 -7.55 -2.29
C PHE A 37 -17.85 -6.54 -1.89
N VAL A 38 -17.32 -6.60 -0.68
CA VAL A 38 -16.43 -5.57 -0.11
C VAL A 38 -14.98 -5.74 -0.54
N TYR A 39 -14.53 -6.98 -0.75
CA TYR A 39 -13.13 -7.31 -1.06
C TYR A 39 -12.55 -6.53 -2.25
N PRO A 40 -13.23 -6.41 -3.40
CA PRO A 40 -12.70 -5.67 -4.55
C PRO A 40 -12.53 -4.16 -4.30
N TRP A 41 -13.39 -3.57 -3.47
CA TRP A 41 -13.46 -2.11 -3.31
C TRP A 41 -12.69 -1.58 -2.11
N PHE A 42 -12.57 -2.38 -1.04
CA PHE A 42 -12.06 -1.90 0.25
C PHE A 42 -10.70 -1.22 0.13
N MET A 43 -9.74 -1.87 -0.55
CA MET A 43 -8.40 -1.29 -0.73
C MET A 43 -8.42 -0.07 -1.65
N LEU A 44 -9.20 -0.11 -2.73
CA LEU A 44 -9.33 1.01 -3.66
C LEU A 44 -9.82 2.28 -2.94
N LEU A 45 -10.89 2.15 -2.15
CA LEU A 45 -11.45 3.26 -1.38
C LEU A 45 -10.46 3.80 -0.34
N LEU A 46 -9.72 2.93 0.34
CA LEU A 46 -8.68 3.35 1.26
C LEU A 46 -7.56 4.15 0.57
N PHE A 47 -7.12 3.74 -0.62
CA PHE A 47 -6.12 4.49 -1.38
C PHE A 47 -6.64 5.84 -1.85
N VAL A 48 -7.90 5.94 -2.28
CA VAL A 48 -8.52 7.22 -2.66
C VAL A 48 -8.56 8.17 -1.47
N VAL A 49 -9.05 7.71 -0.32
CA VAL A 49 -9.11 8.52 0.91
C VAL A 49 -7.71 8.93 1.36
N ALA A 50 -6.73 8.02 1.30
CA ALA A 50 -5.34 8.33 1.64
C ALA A 50 -4.73 9.36 0.68
N GLY A 51 -5.04 9.29 -0.62
CA GLY A 51 -4.61 10.26 -1.62
C GLY A 51 -5.18 11.66 -1.37
N ILE A 52 -6.49 11.76 -1.11
CA ILE A 52 -7.15 13.04 -0.75
C ILE A 52 -6.54 13.60 0.53
N SER A 53 -6.34 12.76 1.55
CA SER A 53 -5.69 13.17 2.80
C SER A 53 -4.25 13.64 2.59
N ALA A 54 -3.50 12.98 1.70
CA ALA A 54 -2.13 13.37 1.36
C ALA A 54 -2.09 14.75 0.68
N ARG A 55 -2.99 15.00 -0.28
CA ARG A 55 -3.12 16.32 -0.91
C ARG A 55 -3.39 17.41 0.13
N TYR A 56 -4.41 17.23 0.96
CA TYR A 56 -4.78 18.20 1.98
C TYR A 56 -3.66 18.45 3.01
N ALA A 57 -2.90 17.40 3.35
CA ALA A 57 -1.75 17.54 4.24
C ALA A 57 -0.61 18.34 3.58
N LEU A 58 -0.38 18.18 2.28
CA LEU A 58 0.63 18.90 1.52
C LEU A 58 0.27 20.37 1.27
N GLU A 59 -1.02 20.72 1.21
CA GLU A 59 -1.48 22.13 1.13
C GLU A 59 -1.17 22.90 2.42
N LYS A 60 -1.15 22.21 3.57
CA LYS A 60 -1.00 22.84 4.90
C LYS A 60 0.39 22.73 5.52
N ARG A 61 1.23 21.82 5.03
CA ARG A 61 2.49 21.43 5.68
C ARG A 61 3.62 21.47 4.68
N THR A 62 4.81 21.80 5.17
CA THR A 62 6.03 21.71 4.37
C THR A 62 6.36 20.25 4.02
N GLU A 63 7.07 20.03 2.91
CA GLU A 63 7.47 18.68 2.46
C GLU A 63 8.21 17.89 3.55
N ARG A 64 9.10 18.57 4.30
CA ARG A 64 9.86 17.96 5.40
C ARG A 64 8.97 17.55 6.57
N GLN A 65 8.00 18.40 6.94
CA GLN A 65 7.03 18.08 7.99
C GLN A 65 6.12 16.92 7.57
N PHE A 66 5.62 16.95 6.33
CA PHE A 66 4.81 15.87 5.78
C PHE A 66 5.55 14.53 5.82
N LEU A 67 6.80 14.48 5.35
CA LEU A 67 7.59 13.25 5.36
C LEU A 67 7.86 12.77 6.79
N LYS A 68 8.24 13.68 7.70
CA LYS A 68 8.48 13.33 9.11
C LYS A 68 7.26 12.67 9.73
N GLU A 69 6.07 13.23 9.52
CA GLU A 69 4.85 12.64 10.06
C GLU A 69 4.50 11.28 9.44
N ARG A 70 4.80 11.05 8.16
CA ARG A 70 4.63 9.75 7.52
C ARG A 70 5.59 8.72 8.10
N VAL A 71 6.83 9.12 8.44
CA VAL A 71 7.74 8.24 9.18
C VAL A 71 7.20 7.93 10.57
N ASP A 72 6.88 8.97 11.35
CA ASP A 72 6.51 8.81 12.77
C ASP A 72 5.17 8.08 12.96
N LYS A 73 4.20 8.29 12.06
CA LYS A 73 2.85 7.73 12.21
C LYS A 73 2.57 6.50 11.36
N ILE A 74 3.35 6.25 10.31
CA ILE A 74 3.11 5.14 9.39
C ILE A 74 4.29 4.18 9.40
N LEU A 75 5.48 4.63 9.00
CA LEU A 75 6.62 3.72 8.80
C LEU A 75 7.17 3.14 10.12
N ALA A 76 7.45 3.98 11.09
CA ALA A 76 8.00 3.56 12.38
C ALA A 76 7.06 2.56 13.10
N PRO A 77 5.75 2.84 13.31
CA PRO A 77 4.88 1.88 13.98
C PRO A 77 4.65 0.61 13.16
N SER A 78 4.59 0.70 11.81
CA SER A 78 4.40 -0.51 10.98
C SER A 78 5.63 -1.41 10.99
N THR A 79 6.82 -0.86 10.81
CA THR A 79 8.09 -1.62 10.86
C THR A 79 8.34 -2.22 12.23
N LEU A 80 8.13 -1.45 13.31
CA LEU A 80 8.22 -1.96 14.67
C LEU A 80 7.19 -3.07 14.93
N GLY A 81 5.97 -2.94 14.41
CA GLY A 81 4.95 -3.99 14.50
C GLY A 81 5.38 -5.30 13.83
N VAL A 82 5.98 -5.22 12.64
CA VAL A 82 6.52 -6.40 11.94
C VAL A 82 7.65 -7.06 12.74
N LEU A 83 8.57 -6.26 13.27
CA LEU A 83 9.72 -6.76 14.02
C LEU A 83 9.35 -7.31 15.40
N ALA A 84 8.38 -6.70 16.08
CA ALA A 84 7.96 -7.12 17.42
C ALA A 84 7.05 -8.35 17.37
N PHE A 85 6.08 -8.39 16.44
CA PHE A 85 5.01 -9.39 16.42
C PHE A 85 4.85 -10.11 15.08
N GLY A 86 5.16 -9.45 13.96
CA GLY A 86 4.95 -10.00 12.61
C GLY A 86 5.74 -11.27 12.34
N TRP A 87 6.94 -11.42 12.89
CA TRP A 87 7.78 -12.60 12.71
C TRP A 87 7.12 -13.91 13.17
N LEU A 88 6.25 -13.88 14.20
CA LEU A 88 5.57 -15.07 14.69
C LEU A 88 4.56 -15.61 13.67
N GLY A 89 3.70 -14.73 13.15
CA GLY A 89 2.74 -15.07 12.09
C GLY A 89 3.46 -15.43 10.78
N GLY A 90 4.52 -14.68 10.45
CA GLY A 90 5.37 -14.95 9.29
C GLY A 90 6.05 -16.31 9.34
N TYR A 91 6.44 -16.78 10.53
CA TYR A 91 7.02 -18.11 10.71
C TYR A 91 6.00 -19.22 10.46
N VAL A 92 4.77 -19.07 10.96
CA VAL A 92 3.68 -20.03 10.69
C VAL A 92 3.38 -20.11 9.18
N ILE A 93 3.26 -18.96 8.51
CA ILE A 93 3.05 -18.90 7.06
C ILE A 93 4.23 -19.54 6.31
N TYR A 94 5.47 -19.24 6.73
CA TYR A 94 6.67 -19.85 6.15
C TYR A 94 6.64 -21.39 6.24
N LEU A 95 6.24 -21.96 7.38
CA LEU A 95 6.13 -23.40 7.57
C LEU A 95 5.12 -24.05 6.62
N HIS A 96 3.98 -23.39 6.37
CA HIS A 96 2.90 -23.95 5.55
C HIS A 96 3.02 -23.66 4.06
N THR A 97 3.79 -22.65 3.66
CA THR A 97 3.87 -22.21 2.24
C THR A 97 5.26 -22.41 1.64
N ALA A 98 6.29 -21.88 2.30
CA ALA A 98 7.61 -21.72 1.70
C ALA A 98 8.55 -22.88 2.03
N ARG A 99 8.42 -23.50 3.22
CA ARG A 99 9.35 -24.54 3.70
C ARG A 99 9.42 -25.74 2.76
N GLY A 100 8.29 -26.22 2.24
CA GLY A 100 8.25 -27.38 1.33
C GLY A 100 8.79 -27.09 -0.08
N ASN A 101 8.86 -25.82 -0.46
CA ASN A 101 9.25 -25.37 -1.80
C ASN A 101 10.65 -24.76 -1.84
N MET A 102 11.37 -24.73 -0.72
CA MET A 102 12.65 -24.03 -0.60
C MET A 102 13.81 -25.02 -0.42
N PRO A 103 14.84 -24.98 -1.27
CA PRO A 103 16.01 -25.84 -1.13
C PRO A 103 16.72 -25.65 0.21
N GLU A 104 17.26 -26.73 0.77
CA GLU A 104 18.05 -26.65 2.01
C GLU A 104 19.32 -25.81 1.88
N SER A 105 19.79 -25.58 0.66
CA SER A 105 20.93 -24.71 0.34
C SER A 105 20.67 -23.22 0.56
N VAL A 106 19.41 -22.80 0.78
CA VAL A 106 19.09 -21.38 1.02
C VAL A 106 19.68 -20.93 2.36
N PRO A 107 20.53 -19.87 2.38
CA PRO A 107 21.17 -19.39 3.59
C PRO A 107 20.17 -18.98 4.68
N ALA A 108 20.52 -19.20 5.95
CA ALA A 108 19.66 -18.90 7.09
C ALA A 108 19.21 -17.43 7.14
N PHE A 109 20.09 -16.48 6.80
CA PHE A 109 19.75 -15.05 6.74
C PHE A 109 18.62 -14.75 5.74
N VAL A 110 18.61 -15.43 4.58
CA VAL A 110 17.56 -15.26 3.56
C VAL A 110 16.23 -15.79 4.09
N ARG A 111 16.23 -16.92 4.82
CA ARG A 111 15.02 -17.48 5.45
C ARG A 111 14.42 -16.52 6.47
N VAL A 112 15.25 -15.84 7.26
CA VAL A 112 14.79 -14.82 8.22
C VAL A 112 14.11 -13.65 7.49
N ILE A 113 14.71 -13.16 6.39
CA ILE A 113 14.08 -12.12 5.57
C ILE A 113 12.71 -12.58 5.06
N ILE A 114 12.62 -13.82 4.55
CA ILE A 114 11.37 -14.36 4.03
C ILE A 114 10.30 -14.44 5.13
N ILE A 115 10.67 -14.94 6.32
CA ILE A 115 9.78 -14.99 7.48
C ILE A 115 9.28 -13.58 7.84
N LEU A 116 10.16 -12.58 7.87
CA LEU A 116 9.77 -11.19 8.14
C LEU A 116 8.84 -10.64 7.05
N CYS A 117 9.12 -10.92 5.77
CA CYS A 117 8.26 -10.53 4.65
C CYS A 117 6.87 -11.19 4.73
N CYS A 118 6.80 -12.48 5.06
CA CYS A 118 5.53 -13.17 5.31
C CYS A 118 4.78 -12.55 6.50
N GLY A 119 5.53 -12.07 7.50
CA GLY A 119 5.02 -11.44 8.71
C GLY A 119 4.49 -10.01 8.53
N ILE A 120 4.68 -9.39 7.35
CA ILE A 120 4.15 -8.04 7.07
C ILE A 120 2.62 -8.04 7.16
N GLY A 121 1.97 -9.10 6.65
CA GLY A 121 0.52 -9.27 6.73
C GLY A 121 -0.25 -8.00 6.32
N ALA A 122 -1.20 -7.56 7.14
CA ALA A 122 -2.03 -6.38 6.87
C ALA A 122 -1.26 -5.04 6.91
N LEU A 123 -0.04 -4.99 7.48
CA LEU A 123 0.78 -3.78 7.58
C LEU A 123 1.34 -3.35 6.23
N TRP A 124 1.24 -4.20 5.20
CA TRP A 124 1.67 -3.90 3.83
C TRP A 124 1.09 -2.57 3.31
N PHE A 125 -0.17 -2.28 3.67
CA PHE A 125 -0.84 -1.05 3.27
C PHE A 125 -0.11 0.20 3.77
N CYS A 126 0.38 0.18 5.02
CA CYS A 126 1.18 1.27 5.60
C CYS A 126 2.48 1.51 4.81
N HIS A 127 3.17 0.45 4.42
CA HIS A 127 4.41 0.56 3.63
C HIS A 127 4.13 1.14 2.24
N VAL A 128 3.05 0.71 1.57
CA VAL A 128 2.66 1.26 0.26
C VAL A 128 2.27 2.73 0.38
N LEU A 129 1.54 3.14 1.41
CA LEU A 129 1.24 4.56 1.65
C LEU A 129 2.50 5.39 1.85
N PHE A 130 3.51 4.85 2.54
CA PHE A 130 4.79 5.53 2.70
C PHE A 130 5.53 5.69 1.37
N VAL A 131 5.59 4.64 0.55
CA VAL A 131 6.21 4.71 -0.80
C VAL A 131 5.44 5.68 -1.71
N ALA A 132 4.11 5.65 -1.67
CA ALA A 132 3.28 6.60 -2.42
C ALA A 132 3.54 8.05 -1.98
N ALA A 133 3.73 8.30 -0.68
CA ALA A 133 4.10 9.62 -0.17
C ALA A 133 5.47 10.09 -0.71
N LEU A 134 6.47 9.20 -0.80
CA LEU A 134 7.75 9.52 -1.43
C LEU A 134 7.60 9.84 -2.92
N PHE A 135 6.77 9.08 -3.63
CA PHE A 135 6.50 9.31 -5.05
C PHE A 135 5.78 10.64 -5.29
N LEU A 136 4.82 11.00 -4.44
CA LEU A 136 4.15 12.30 -4.49
C LEU A 136 5.13 13.47 -4.31
N LEU A 137 6.05 13.37 -3.35
CA LEU A 137 7.10 14.38 -3.14
C LEU A 137 8.07 14.45 -4.32
N LEU A 138 8.42 13.29 -4.91
CA LEU A 138 9.25 13.23 -6.11
C LEU A 138 8.59 13.95 -7.28
N ILE A 139 7.30 13.69 -7.54
CA ILE A 139 6.52 14.37 -8.57
C ILE A 139 6.48 15.88 -8.32
N ARG A 140 6.19 16.32 -7.09
CA ARG A 140 6.15 17.75 -6.73
C ARG A 140 7.49 18.43 -7.01
N LYS A 141 8.60 17.77 -6.67
CA LYS A 141 9.95 18.29 -6.94
C LYS A 141 10.27 18.38 -8.43
N ILE A 142 9.87 17.39 -9.23
CA ILE A 142 10.04 17.42 -10.69
C ILE A 142 9.17 18.53 -11.30
N ALA A 143 7.90 18.63 -10.89
CA ALA A 143 6.97 19.66 -11.36
C ALA A 143 7.48 21.07 -11.03
N GLY A 144 7.98 21.30 -9.81
CA GLY A 144 8.57 22.58 -9.43
C GLY A 144 9.80 22.96 -10.25
N LYS A 145 10.68 21.99 -10.56
CA LYS A 145 11.84 22.22 -11.46
C LYS A 145 11.42 22.55 -12.88
N CYS A 146 10.42 21.84 -13.42
CA CYS A 146 9.88 22.12 -14.74
C CYS A 146 9.21 23.50 -14.79
N ASN A 147 8.49 23.89 -13.74
CA ASN A 147 7.89 25.22 -13.63
C ASN A 147 8.97 26.32 -13.59
N ALA A 148 10.00 26.13 -12.76
CA ALA A 148 11.13 27.05 -12.70
C ALA A 148 11.85 27.17 -14.06
N ALA A 149 12.05 26.06 -14.78
CA ALA A 149 12.64 26.06 -16.11
C ALA A 149 11.72 26.75 -17.15
N TYR A 150 10.41 26.55 -17.06
CA TYR A 150 9.42 27.19 -17.94
C TYR A 150 9.42 28.71 -17.80
N HIS A 151 9.56 29.24 -16.58
CA HIS A 151 9.66 30.69 -16.35
C HIS A 151 10.90 31.34 -16.98
N VAL A 152 11.91 30.57 -17.36
CA VAL A 152 13.15 31.04 -17.99
C VAL A 152 13.08 30.97 -19.54
N LEU A 153 12.08 30.30 -20.11
CA LEU A 153 11.96 30.09 -21.56
C LEU A 153 11.24 31.25 -22.27
N PRO A 154 11.74 31.71 -23.44
CA PRO A 154 11.15 32.83 -24.20
C PRO A 154 9.77 32.48 -24.82
N GLU A 155 9.54 31.20 -25.13
CA GLU A 155 8.33 30.66 -25.80
C GLU A 155 7.25 30.16 -24.81
N ARG A 156 7.05 30.88 -23.69
CA ARG A 156 6.13 30.46 -22.61
C ARG A 156 4.68 30.24 -23.07
N HIS A 157 4.20 31.03 -24.01
CA HIS A 157 2.81 31.03 -24.46
C HIS A 157 2.38 29.70 -25.11
N LEU A 158 3.30 28.98 -25.75
CA LEU A 158 3.02 27.72 -26.46
C LEU A 158 2.79 26.51 -25.52
N TYR A 159 3.46 26.48 -24.37
CA TYR A 159 3.39 25.34 -23.43
C TYR A 159 2.44 25.57 -22.24
N SER A 160 1.88 26.78 -22.11
CA SER A 160 0.95 27.19 -21.06
C SER A 160 -0.27 26.27 -20.93
N GLY A 161 -0.82 25.75 -22.04
CA GLY A 161 -2.05 24.96 -22.04
C GLY A 161 -1.93 23.55 -21.44
N ILE A 162 -0.76 22.91 -21.56
CA ILE A 162 -0.52 21.56 -21.04
C ILE A 162 -0.12 21.63 -19.58
N PHE A 163 0.77 22.57 -19.24
CA PHE A 163 1.29 22.71 -17.88
C PHE A 163 0.26 23.32 -16.91
N SER A 164 -0.59 24.26 -17.36
CA SER A 164 -1.66 24.85 -16.53
C SER A 164 -2.73 23.87 -16.09
N ARG A 165 -2.90 22.72 -16.76
CA ARG A 165 -3.83 21.67 -16.35
C ARG A 165 -3.21 20.65 -15.38
N ILE A 166 -1.89 20.51 -15.38
CA ILE A 166 -1.17 19.52 -14.58
C ILE A 166 -0.67 20.13 -13.25
N LEU A 167 -0.17 21.37 -13.27
CA LEU A 167 0.34 22.09 -12.09
C LEU A 167 -0.65 22.27 -10.93
N PRO A 168 -1.94 22.66 -11.14
CA PRO A 168 -2.85 22.94 -10.03
C PRO A 168 -3.28 21.69 -9.25
N VAL A 169 -2.90 20.48 -9.71
CA VAL A 169 -3.08 19.24 -8.95
C VAL A 169 -2.02 19.08 -7.87
N PHE A 170 -0.87 19.78 -7.98
CA PHE A 170 0.32 19.58 -7.14
C PHE A 170 0.80 20.83 -6.40
N GLU A 171 0.19 22.00 -6.62
CA GLU A 171 0.41 23.22 -5.83
C GLU A 171 -0.34 23.18 -4.49
#